data_AF-A0A5M9HZG2-F1
#
_entry.id   AF-A0A5M9HZG2-F1
#
_cell.length_a   1.000
_cell.length_b   1.000
_cell.length_c   1.000
_cell.angle_alpha   90.00
_cell.angle_beta   90.00
_cell.angle_gamma   90.00
#
_symmetry.space_group_name_H-M   'P 1'
#
loop_
_entity.id
_entity.type
_entity.pdbx_description
1 polymer ?
#
loop_
_entity_poly.entity_id
_entity_poly.type
_entity_poly.pdbx_seq_one_letter_code
_entity_poly.pdbx_strand_id
1 'polypeptide(L)'
;MNRFYTELKEALETSEGDIWAETVLSGEHAGEKYLLHARPAEADRTAGFPDVFCERIGRTPKLIVCGAGHVSMPIIRMGKMLGFVVTVIEDRPKFADNARAAGADRVICEPFASGLAQIRGDSDSWFIIVTRGHRYDSECLEAILQKRSAYVGMMGSRRRVAIVKDQLEEKGISRDLLDAVHTPIGLKIGAETPEEIAVSVMAEIIQVKSTQNKSDGGKTGGYSEEIISCILNAGNSGEDPAELQKVLATIISRKGSAPRGVGTKMLIIEDGRTIDTIGGGCIESEIIQKALLMMRTKAPDFQICRVDMTAGEAEDEGMVCGGVVEVMLEKV
;
A
#
# COMPACT_ATOMS: atom_id res chain seq x y z
N MET A 1 -21.39 -2.08 15.04
CA MET A 1 -20.06 -1.66 14.54
C MET A 1 -19.46 -2.61 13.51
N ASN A 2 -19.67 -3.93 13.54
CA ASN A 2 -18.95 -4.86 12.66
C ASN A 2 -19.42 -5.03 11.19
N ARG A 3 -20.54 -4.43 10.77
CA ARG A 3 -21.05 -4.64 9.40
C ARG A 3 -20.09 -4.12 8.32
N PHE A 4 -19.54 -2.91 8.53
CA PHE A 4 -18.60 -2.30 7.58
C PHE A 4 -17.34 -3.16 7.38
N TYR A 5 -16.73 -3.67 8.46
CA TYR A 5 -15.50 -4.47 8.34
C TYR A 5 -15.73 -5.84 7.71
N THR A 6 -16.89 -6.45 7.92
CA THR A 6 -17.27 -7.69 7.24
C THR A 6 -17.44 -7.44 5.74
N GLU A 7 -18.18 -6.40 5.35
CA GLU A 7 -18.36 -6.01 3.94
C GLU A 7 -17.02 -5.60 3.30
N LEU A 8 -16.16 -4.92 4.06
CA LEU A 8 -14.83 -4.54 3.61
C LEU A 8 -13.95 -5.77 3.33
N LYS A 9 -13.93 -6.76 4.25
CA LYS A 9 -13.15 -7.99 4.05
C LYS A 9 -13.59 -8.71 2.78
N GLU A 10 -14.90 -8.89 2.59
CA GLU A 10 -15.45 -9.50 1.38
C GLU A 10 -15.09 -8.69 0.13
N ALA A 11 -15.19 -7.37 0.18
CA ALA A 11 -14.84 -6.50 -0.95
C ALA A 11 -13.34 -6.58 -1.30
N LEU A 12 -12.45 -6.61 -0.30
CA LEU A 12 -11.01 -6.76 -0.52
C LEU A 12 -10.65 -8.08 -1.20
N GLU A 13 -11.42 -9.14 -0.96
CA GLU A 13 -11.23 -10.46 -1.56
C GLU A 13 -11.86 -10.57 -2.96
N THR A 14 -13.01 -9.93 -3.20
CA THR A 14 -13.85 -10.19 -4.40
C THR A 14 -13.88 -9.06 -5.42
N SER A 15 -13.64 -7.81 -5.02
CA SER A 15 -13.86 -6.67 -5.91
C SER A 15 -12.83 -6.64 -7.04
N GLU A 16 -13.25 -6.20 -8.22
CA GLU A 16 -12.35 -6.05 -9.38
C GLU A 16 -11.78 -4.62 -9.51
N GLY A 17 -12.35 -3.66 -8.78
CA GLY A 17 -12.01 -2.24 -8.85
C GLY A 17 -11.39 -1.69 -7.57
N ASP A 18 -11.14 -0.38 -7.55
CA ASP A 18 -10.74 0.29 -6.32
C ASP A 18 -11.90 0.32 -5.35
N ILE A 19 -11.56 0.13 -4.07
CA ILE A 19 -12.51 0.23 -2.96
C ILE A 19 -12.22 1.54 -2.26
N TRP A 20 -13.26 2.25 -1.89
CA TRP A 20 -13.18 3.51 -1.17
C TRP A 20 -13.99 3.38 0.11
N ALA A 21 -13.59 4.08 1.14
CA ALA A 21 -14.39 4.27 2.34
C ALA A 21 -14.57 5.76 2.60
N GLU A 22 -15.78 6.10 2.99
CA GLU A 22 -16.14 7.42 3.48
C GLU A 22 -16.49 7.32 4.96
N THR A 23 -15.93 8.22 5.78
CA THR A 23 -16.27 8.35 7.20
C THR A 23 -16.78 9.76 7.46
N VAL A 24 -17.96 9.90 8.06
CA VAL A 24 -18.52 11.20 8.45
C VAL A 24 -17.74 11.72 9.67
N LEU A 25 -17.24 12.95 9.59
CA LEU A 25 -16.34 13.52 10.60
C LEU A 25 -17.04 14.39 11.64
N SER A 26 -18.24 14.89 11.36
CA SER A 26 -18.96 15.83 12.22
C SER A 26 -20.48 15.65 12.15
N GLY A 27 -21.20 16.20 13.13
CA GLY A 27 -22.66 16.14 13.21
C GLY A 27 -23.20 14.88 13.90
N GLU A 28 -24.51 14.66 13.76
CA GLU A 28 -25.24 13.53 14.38
C GLU A 28 -24.73 12.16 13.91
N HIS A 29 -24.22 12.10 12.68
CA HIS A 29 -23.75 10.89 12.01
C HIS A 29 -22.23 10.68 12.12
N ALA A 30 -21.54 11.44 12.98
CA ALA A 30 -20.08 11.34 13.12
C ALA A 30 -19.63 9.91 13.48
N GLY A 31 -18.68 9.38 12.70
CA GLY A 31 -18.16 8.01 12.83
C GLY A 31 -18.86 6.97 11.95
N GLU A 32 -19.97 7.30 11.30
CA GLU A 32 -20.58 6.41 10.32
C GLU A 32 -19.65 6.20 9.11
N LYS A 33 -19.53 4.93 8.70
CA LYS A 33 -18.68 4.52 7.58
C LYS A 33 -19.47 3.88 6.46
N TYR A 34 -19.06 4.21 5.24
CA TYR A 34 -19.70 3.76 4.02
C TYR A 34 -18.65 3.21 3.06
N LEU A 35 -18.88 2.00 2.56
CA LEU A 35 -18.05 1.39 1.53
C LEU A 35 -18.53 1.83 0.15
N LEU A 36 -17.61 2.27 -0.70
CA LEU A 36 -17.87 2.78 -2.04
C LEU A 36 -17.04 1.99 -3.06
N HIS A 37 -17.62 1.70 -4.23
CA HIS A 37 -16.97 0.94 -5.31
C HIS A 37 -16.45 1.84 -6.46
N ALA A 38 -16.52 3.16 -6.28
CA ALA A 38 -15.99 4.15 -7.20
C ALA A 38 -15.52 5.37 -6.40
N ARG A 39 -14.56 6.13 -6.97
CA ARG A 39 -14.12 7.38 -6.36
C ARG A 39 -15.31 8.36 -6.36
N PRO A 40 -15.71 8.92 -5.22
CA PRO A 40 -16.77 9.92 -5.19
C PRO A 40 -16.33 11.16 -5.98
N ALA A 41 -17.19 11.65 -6.88
CA ALA A 41 -16.92 12.85 -7.65
C ALA A 41 -16.83 14.05 -6.69
N GLU A 42 -15.86 14.96 -6.91
CA GLU A 42 -15.70 16.16 -6.06
C GLU A 42 -16.98 17.02 -6.01
N ALA A 43 -17.81 16.94 -7.05
CA ALA A 43 -19.07 17.65 -7.18
C ALA A 43 -20.28 16.97 -6.50
N ASP A 44 -20.19 15.69 -6.11
CA ASP A 44 -21.28 14.93 -5.46
C ASP A 44 -21.26 15.03 -3.92
N ARG A 45 -20.27 15.75 -3.37
CA ARG A 45 -20.11 16.05 -1.93
C ARG A 45 -21.25 16.90 -1.34
N THR A 46 -22.29 17.20 -2.12
CA THR A 46 -23.47 17.96 -1.72
C THR A 46 -24.65 17.10 -1.25
N ALA A 47 -24.55 15.78 -1.25
CA ALA A 47 -25.60 14.89 -0.75
C ALA A 47 -25.40 14.47 0.72
N GLY A 48 -25.41 15.44 1.66
CA GLY A 48 -25.84 15.18 3.04
C GLY A 48 -24.84 15.46 4.19
N PHE A 49 -23.52 15.35 3.99
CA PHE A 49 -22.54 15.51 5.08
C PHE A 49 -21.42 16.51 4.72
N PRO A 50 -21.29 17.65 5.43
CA PRO A 50 -20.34 18.71 5.05
C PRO A 50 -18.87 18.39 5.35
N ASP A 51 -18.58 17.48 6.30
CA ASP A 51 -17.21 17.04 6.63
C ASP A 51 -17.08 15.52 6.56
N VAL A 52 -16.41 15.01 5.51
CA VAL A 52 -16.15 13.57 5.34
C VAL A 52 -14.67 13.30 5.10
N PHE A 53 -14.17 12.20 5.67
CA PHE A 53 -12.88 11.62 5.34
C PHE A 53 -13.08 10.50 4.34
N CYS A 54 -12.56 10.68 3.12
CA CYS A 54 -12.62 9.68 2.07
C CYS A 54 -11.22 9.11 1.82
N GLU A 55 -11.10 7.78 1.81
CA GLU A 55 -9.87 7.07 1.52
C GLU A 55 -10.09 5.94 0.52
N ARG A 56 -9.18 5.80 -0.45
CA ARG A 56 -9.04 4.57 -1.24
C ARG A 56 -8.43 3.50 -0.35
N ILE A 57 -9.14 2.41 -0.11
CA ILE A 57 -8.60 1.29 0.65
C ILE A 57 -7.69 0.49 -0.28
N GLY A 58 -6.38 0.70 -0.15
CA GLY A 58 -5.37 -0.03 -0.90
C GLY A 58 -5.34 -1.49 -0.48
N ARG A 59 -5.23 -2.39 -1.47
CA ARG A 59 -4.99 -3.82 -1.21
C ARG A 59 -3.53 -4.03 -0.86
N THR A 60 -3.21 -5.24 -0.37
CA THR A 60 -1.82 -5.67 -0.22
C THR A 60 -1.11 -5.52 -1.58
N PRO A 61 -0.05 -4.70 -1.67
CA PRO A 61 0.55 -4.39 -2.96
C PRO A 61 1.23 -5.64 -3.52
N LYS A 62 1.04 -5.89 -4.82
CA LYS A 62 1.58 -7.08 -5.48
C LYS A 62 2.77 -6.69 -6.33
N LEU A 63 3.93 -7.29 -6.07
CA LEU A 63 5.12 -7.14 -6.90
C LEU A 63 5.21 -8.33 -7.85
N ILE A 64 5.06 -8.08 -9.14
CA ILE A 64 5.15 -9.10 -10.20
C ILE A 64 6.50 -8.95 -10.90
N VAL A 65 7.35 -9.96 -10.76
CA VAL A 65 8.71 -9.97 -11.28
C VAL A 65 8.81 -10.89 -12.49
N CYS A 66 9.02 -10.33 -13.67
CA CYS A 66 9.28 -11.08 -14.89
C CYS A 66 10.80 -11.34 -15.01
N GLY A 67 11.21 -12.56 -14.68
CA GLY A 67 12.59 -13.03 -14.71
C GLY A 67 13.16 -13.22 -13.30
N ALA A 68 13.84 -14.34 -13.09
CA ALA A 68 14.45 -14.71 -11.81
C ALA A 68 15.98 -14.77 -11.93
N GLY A 69 16.60 -13.79 -12.60
CA GLY A 69 18.05 -13.64 -12.67
C GLY A 69 18.68 -13.29 -11.32
N HIS A 70 20.01 -13.11 -11.30
CA HIS A 70 20.74 -12.78 -10.07
C HIS A 70 20.28 -11.45 -9.44
N VAL A 71 19.92 -10.45 -10.27
CA VAL A 71 19.35 -9.17 -9.80
C VAL A 71 17.98 -9.35 -9.13
N SER A 72 17.18 -10.32 -9.59
CA SER A 72 15.84 -10.54 -9.05
C SER A 72 15.84 -11.02 -7.60
N MET A 73 16.89 -11.72 -7.16
CA MET A 73 16.96 -12.31 -5.81
C MET A 73 16.90 -11.26 -4.68
N PRO A 74 17.76 -10.22 -4.67
CA PRO A 74 17.65 -9.15 -3.68
C PRO A 74 16.36 -8.34 -3.85
N ILE A 75 15.85 -8.16 -5.08
CA ILE A 75 14.55 -7.48 -5.30
C ILE A 75 13.40 -8.25 -4.64
N ILE A 76 13.34 -9.57 -4.80
CA ILE A 76 12.32 -10.42 -4.18
C ILE A 76 12.35 -10.26 -2.65
N ARG A 77 13.55 -10.37 -2.05
CA ARG A 77 13.73 -10.22 -0.59
C ARG A 77 13.29 -8.85 -0.11
N MET A 78 13.72 -7.77 -0.78
CA MET A 78 13.31 -6.41 -0.41
C MET A 78 11.81 -6.19 -0.63
N GLY A 79 11.23 -6.73 -1.69
CA GLY A 79 9.78 -6.71 -1.92
C GLY A 79 9.01 -7.31 -0.76
N LYS A 80 9.42 -8.50 -0.29
CA LYS A 80 8.86 -9.14 0.91
C LYS A 80 9.04 -8.28 2.16
N MET A 81 10.24 -7.75 2.39
CA MET A 81 10.53 -6.86 3.53
C MET A 81 9.67 -5.59 3.53
N LEU A 82 9.29 -5.10 2.34
CA LEU A 82 8.46 -3.91 2.16
C LEU A 82 6.95 -4.22 2.13
N GLY A 83 6.56 -5.46 2.45
CA GLY A 83 5.16 -5.88 2.57
C GLY A 83 4.47 -6.16 1.24
N PHE A 84 5.21 -6.40 0.16
CA PHE A 84 4.61 -6.87 -1.10
C PHE A 84 4.32 -8.37 -1.04
N VAL A 85 3.22 -8.77 -1.70
CA VAL A 85 3.04 -10.15 -2.15
C VAL A 85 3.79 -10.31 -3.45
N VAL A 86 4.84 -11.13 -3.45
CA VAL A 86 5.78 -11.24 -4.57
C VAL A 86 5.44 -12.46 -5.41
N THR A 87 5.06 -12.21 -6.67
CA THR A 87 4.88 -13.25 -7.69
C THR A 87 6.02 -13.18 -8.71
N VAL A 88 6.65 -14.31 -8.99
CA VAL A 88 7.76 -14.39 -9.96
C VAL A 88 7.35 -15.27 -11.14
N ILE A 89 7.63 -14.79 -12.35
CA ILE A 89 7.44 -15.53 -13.59
C ILE A 89 8.82 -15.83 -14.18
N GLU A 90 9.12 -17.10 -14.43
CA GLU A 90 10.41 -17.53 -14.96
C GLU A 90 10.25 -18.86 -15.71
N ASP A 91 10.77 -18.95 -16.93
CA ASP A 91 10.61 -20.12 -17.78
C ASP A 91 11.69 -21.20 -17.57
N ARG A 92 12.73 -20.91 -16.79
CA ARG A 92 13.81 -21.86 -16.45
C ARG A 92 13.64 -22.42 -15.02
N PRO A 93 13.47 -23.75 -14.85
CA PRO A 93 13.24 -24.38 -13.55
C PRO A 93 14.25 -24.00 -12.46
N LYS A 94 15.55 -24.03 -12.77
CA LYS A 94 16.61 -23.66 -11.81
C LYS A 94 16.45 -22.23 -11.26
N PHE A 95 16.07 -21.27 -12.10
CA PHE A 95 15.92 -19.88 -11.69
C PHE A 95 14.60 -19.67 -10.94
N ALA A 96 13.55 -20.39 -11.32
CA ALA A 96 12.30 -20.45 -10.55
C ALA A 96 12.54 -20.99 -9.13
N ASP A 97 13.36 -22.04 -8.96
CA ASP A 97 13.73 -22.55 -7.64
C ASP A 97 14.50 -21.52 -6.79
N ASN A 98 15.41 -20.76 -7.41
CA ASN A 98 16.10 -19.67 -6.73
C ASN A 98 15.12 -18.58 -6.24
N ALA A 99 14.10 -18.24 -7.02
CA ALA A 99 13.08 -17.28 -6.62
C ALA A 99 12.25 -17.78 -5.42
N ARG A 100 11.91 -19.08 -5.39
CA ARG A 100 11.28 -19.71 -4.22
C ARG A 100 12.18 -19.61 -2.99
N ALA A 101 13.46 -19.96 -3.14
CA ALA A 101 14.45 -19.86 -2.07
C ALA A 101 14.70 -18.42 -1.58
N ALA A 102 14.48 -17.42 -2.44
CA ALA A 102 14.54 -16.01 -2.07
C ALA A 102 13.30 -15.51 -1.31
N GLY A 103 12.24 -16.31 -1.21
CA GLY A 103 11.03 -16.00 -0.44
C GLY A 103 9.85 -15.47 -1.25
N ALA A 104 9.82 -15.68 -2.57
CA ALA A 104 8.64 -15.32 -3.37
C ALA A 104 7.40 -16.11 -2.92
N ASP A 105 6.25 -15.44 -2.79
CA ASP A 105 4.98 -16.04 -2.37
C ASP A 105 4.42 -17.00 -3.42
N ARG A 106 4.58 -16.65 -4.69
CA ARG A 106 4.16 -17.47 -5.83
C ARG A 106 5.22 -17.46 -6.91
N VAL A 107 5.53 -18.64 -7.47
CA VAL A 107 6.44 -18.76 -8.60
C VAL A 107 5.77 -19.56 -9.71
N ILE A 108 5.56 -18.89 -10.84
CA ILE A 108 4.97 -19.46 -12.07
C ILE A 108 6.13 -19.85 -12.99
N CYS A 109 6.40 -21.15 -13.08
CA CYS A 109 7.49 -21.70 -13.88
C CYS A 109 7.04 -22.02 -15.31
N GLU A 110 6.72 -20.99 -16.10
CA GLU A 110 6.16 -21.09 -17.45
C GLU A 110 6.76 -20.02 -18.38
N PRO A 111 6.61 -20.14 -19.71
CA PRO A 111 6.90 -19.05 -20.63
C PRO A 111 6.21 -17.74 -20.20
N PHE A 112 6.86 -16.59 -20.42
CA PHE A 112 6.40 -15.31 -19.89
C PHE A 112 4.98 -14.95 -20.33
N ALA A 113 4.63 -15.17 -21.61
CA ALA A 113 3.27 -14.93 -22.10
C ALA A 113 2.22 -15.76 -21.33
N SER A 114 2.45 -17.07 -21.17
CA SER A 114 1.53 -17.95 -20.44
C SER A 114 1.46 -17.59 -18.95
N GLY A 115 2.60 -17.30 -18.32
CA GLY A 115 2.64 -16.89 -16.92
C GLY A 115 1.93 -15.57 -16.67
N LEU A 116 2.11 -14.58 -17.55
CA LEU A 116 1.42 -13.27 -17.47
C LEU A 116 -0.07 -13.37 -17.81
N ALA A 117 -0.50 -14.34 -18.61
CA ALA A 117 -1.92 -14.60 -18.86
C ALA A 117 -2.67 -15.01 -17.58
N GLN A 118 -1.98 -15.64 -16.61
CA GLN A 118 -2.53 -15.99 -15.30
C GLN A 118 -2.63 -14.79 -14.34
N ILE A 119 -2.09 -13.63 -14.72
CA ILE A 119 -2.06 -12.41 -13.90
C ILE A 119 -2.95 -11.35 -14.54
N ARG A 120 -4.02 -10.94 -13.86
CA ARG A 120 -4.94 -9.92 -14.37
C ARG A 120 -4.35 -8.51 -14.37
N GLY A 121 -3.71 -8.12 -13.26
CA GLY A 121 -3.29 -6.74 -12.99
C GLY A 121 -4.43 -5.87 -12.44
N ASP A 122 -4.09 -4.93 -11.56
CA ASP A 122 -4.97 -3.91 -10.97
C ASP A 122 -4.16 -2.68 -10.51
N SER A 123 -4.82 -1.71 -9.88
CA SER A 123 -4.22 -0.47 -9.35
C SER A 123 -3.18 -0.68 -8.25
N ASP A 124 -3.07 -1.88 -7.67
CA ASP A 124 -2.06 -2.22 -6.67
C ASP A 124 -1.05 -3.27 -7.21
N SER A 125 -1.01 -3.47 -8.53
CA SER A 125 -0.07 -4.37 -9.22
C SER A 125 1.15 -3.61 -9.76
N TRP A 126 2.33 -4.00 -9.30
CA TRP A 126 3.63 -3.40 -9.61
C TRP A 126 4.44 -4.38 -10.44
N PHE A 127 4.59 -4.11 -11.74
CA PHE A 127 5.31 -4.98 -12.64
C PHE A 127 6.75 -4.52 -12.81
N ILE A 128 7.68 -5.47 -12.72
CA ILE A 128 9.08 -5.25 -13.07
C ILE A 128 9.56 -6.29 -14.08
N ILE A 129 10.24 -5.82 -15.11
CA ILE A 129 10.78 -6.65 -16.19
C ILE A 129 12.30 -6.70 -16.04
N VAL A 130 12.80 -7.85 -15.60
CA VAL A 130 14.21 -8.12 -15.31
C VAL A 130 14.66 -9.42 -16.00
N THR A 131 14.30 -9.54 -17.30
CA THR A 131 14.51 -10.77 -18.06
C THR A 131 15.95 -10.90 -18.59
N ARG A 132 16.21 -12.01 -19.28
CA ARG A 132 17.51 -12.35 -19.88
C ARG A 132 17.76 -11.73 -21.26
N GLY A 133 16.83 -10.97 -21.85
CA GLY A 133 17.07 -10.33 -23.15
C GLY A 133 15.87 -9.67 -23.81
N HIS A 134 16.16 -8.79 -24.78
CA HIS A 134 15.19 -7.91 -25.43
C HIS A 134 13.94 -8.61 -25.98
N ARG A 135 14.07 -9.83 -26.54
CA ARG A 135 12.91 -10.61 -27.04
C ARG A 135 11.88 -10.87 -25.93
N TYR A 136 12.35 -11.27 -24.75
CA TYR A 136 11.50 -11.57 -23.61
C TYR A 136 11.02 -10.29 -22.92
N ASP A 137 11.84 -9.23 -22.93
CA ASP A 137 11.44 -7.90 -22.47
C ASP A 137 10.25 -7.37 -23.29
N SER A 138 10.31 -7.47 -24.63
CA SER A 138 9.20 -7.09 -25.52
C SER A 138 7.94 -7.91 -25.27
N GLU A 139 8.06 -9.24 -25.13
CA GLU A 139 6.93 -10.15 -24.85
C GLU A 139 6.25 -9.80 -23.51
N CYS A 140 7.03 -9.55 -22.47
CA CYS A 140 6.49 -9.16 -21.16
C CYS A 140 5.82 -7.79 -21.23
N LEU A 141 6.49 -6.80 -21.81
CA LEU A 141 6.00 -5.43 -21.84
C LEU A 141 4.70 -5.31 -22.65
N GLU A 142 4.61 -5.99 -23.80
CA GLU A 142 3.39 -6.07 -24.60
C GLU A 142 2.21 -6.62 -23.80
N ALA A 143 2.42 -7.73 -23.07
CA ALA A 143 1.38 -8.35 -22.26
C ALA A 143 1.00 -7.50 -21.04
N ILE A 144 1.95 -6.79 -20.43
CA ILE A 144 1.72 -5.95 -19.24
C ILE A 144 0.99 -4.66 -19.60
N LEU A 145 1.29 -4.03 -20.73
CA LEU A 145 0.66 -2.76 -21.15
C LEU A 145 -0.84 -2.90 -21.47
N GLN A 146 -1.35 -4.13 -21.64
CA GLN A 146 -2.77 -4.42 -21.78
C GLN A 146 -3.49 -4.56 -20.43
N LYS A 147 -2.76 -4.45 -19.31
CA LYS A 147 -3.28 -4.67 -17.95
C LYS A 147 -3.27 -3.37 -17.18
N ARG A 148 -4.20 -3.26 -16.22
CA ARG A 148 -4.16 -2.20 -15.22
C ARG A 148 -2.96 -2.46 -14.30
N SER A 149 -2.19 -1.41 -14.01
CA SER A 149 -1.02 -1.49 -13.13
C SER A 149 -0.81 -0.16 -12.40
N ALA A 150 -0.20 -0.24 -11.22
CA ALA A 150 0.29 0.92 -10.50
C ALA A 150 1.62 1.40 -11.08
N TYR A 151 2.44 0.47 -11.59
CA TYR A 151 3.79 0.75 -12.03
C TYR A 151 4.26 -0.32 -13.00
N VAL A 152 5.02 0.11 -14.01
CA VAL A 152 5.74 -0.78 -14.92
C VAL A 152 7.16 -0.25 -15.05
N GLY A 153 8.12 -1.05 -14.60
CA GLY A 153 9.55 -0.77 -14.76
C GLY A 153 10.23 -1.84 -15.58
N MET A 154 11.16 -1.45 -16.45
CA MET A 154 11.94 -2.39 -17.25
C MET A 154 13.43 -2.13 -17.14
N MET A 155 14.16 -3.19 -16.80
CA MET A 155 15.62 -3.19 -16.75
C MET A 155 16.19 -3.32 -18.16
N GLY A 156 17.18 -2.50 -18.49
CA GLY A 156 17.88 -2.59 -19.75
C GLY A 156 18.76 -1.39 -20.01
N SER A 157 19.78 -1.56 -20.85
CA SER A 157 20.55 -0.43 -21.36
C SER A 157 19.68 0.47 -22.24
N ARG A 158 20.05 1.76 -22.38
CA ARG A 158 19.33 2.72 -23.25
C ARG A 158 19.08 2.15 -24.65
N ARG A 159 20.09 1.48 -25.22
CA ARG A 159 19.98 0.83 -26.54
C ARG A 159 18.95 -0.30 -26.54
N ARG A 160 18.95 -1.15 -25.51
CA ARG A 160 17.99 -2.25 -25.39
C ARG A 160 16.56 -1.73 -25.25
N VAL A 161 16.36 -0.73 -24.38
CA VAL A 161 15.06 -0.08 -24.16
C VAL A 161 14.52 0.53 -25.45
N ALA A 162 15.36 1.24 -26.21
CA ALA A 162 14.96 1.84 -27.48
C ALA A 162 14.46 0.77 -28.46
N ILE A 163 15.22 -0.31 -28.67
CA ILE A 163 14.82 -1.40 -29.57
C ILE A 163 13.47 -2.01 -29.16
N VAL A 164 13.25 -2.24 -27.87
CA VAL A 164 11.98 -2.79 -27.37
C VAL A 164 10.82 -1.82 -27.63
N LYS A 165 10.99 -0.52 -27.32
CA LYS A 165 9.96 0.50 -27.55
C LYS A 165 9.60 0.63 -29.03
N ASP A 166 10.60 0.69 -29.90
CA ASP A 166 10.40 0.83 -31.35
C ASP A 166 9.63 -0.39 -31.92
N GLN A 167 9.99 -1.61 -31.49
CA GLN A 167 9.27 -2.84 -31.89
C GLN A 167 7.81 -2.86 -31.44
N LEU A 168 7.50 -2.31 -30.26
CA LEU A 168 6.14 -2.27 -29.73
C LEU A 168 5.31 -1.15 -30.36
N GLU A 169 5.95 -0.04 -30.71
CA GLU A 169 5.34 1.05 -31.47
C GLU A 169 4.96 0.60 -32.89
N GLU A 170 5.83 -0.17 -33.57
CA GLU A 170 5.53 -0.81 -34.85
C GLU A 170 4.34 -1.78 -34.78
N LYS A 171 4.08 -2.37 -33.61
CA LYS A 171 2.91 -3.21 -33.34
C LYS A 171 1.64 -2.43 -32.96
N GLY A 172 1.71 -1.10 -32.92
CA GLY A 172 0.58 -0.20 -32.67
C GLY A 172 0.37 0.18 -31.21
N ILE A 173 1.32 -0.09 -30.30
CA ILE A 173 1.25 0.43 -28.93
C ILE A 173 1.59 1.93 -28.96
N SER A 174 0.72 2.75 -28.38
CA SER A 174 0.89 4.21 -28.37
C SER A 174 2.17 4.62 -27.66
N ARG A 175 2.83 5.66 -28.18
CA ARG A 175 4.06 6.22 -27.59
C ARG A 175 3.89 6.70 -26.15
N ASP A 176 2.73 7.28 -25.81
CA ASP A 176 2.44 7.75 -24.45
C ASP A 176 2.49 6.62 -23.42
N LEU A 177 1.90 5.46 -23.74
CA LEU A 177 1.97 4.26 -22.87
C LEU A 177 3.41 3.75 -22.73
N LEU A 178 4.19 3.76 -23.81
CA LEU A 178 5.60 3.33 -23.77
C LEU A 178 6.47 4.29 -22.96
N ASP A 179 6.21 5.60 -23.05
CA ASP A 179 6.97 6.63 -22.35
C ASP A 179 6.61 6.75 -20.87
N ALA A 180 5.44 6.24 -20.45
CA ALA A 180 5.10 6.03 -19.04
C ALA A 180 5.90 4.90 -18.36
N VAL A 181 6.56 4.01 -19.12
CA VAL A 181 7.34 2.89 -18.56
C VAL A 181 8.67 3.39 -17.99
N HIS A 182 8.94 3.05 -16.73
CA HIS A 182 10.17 3.42 -16.03
C HIS A 182 11.38 2.67 -16.59
N THR A 183 12.16 3.37 -17.41
CA THR A 183 13.28 2.79 -18.17
C THR A 183 14.49 3.72 -18.29
N PRO A 184 15.72 3.25 -17.99
CA PRO A 184 16.01 2.05 -17.20
C PRO A 184 15.37 2.15 -15.81
N ILE A 185 14.88 1.01 -15.31
CA ILE A 185 14.27 0.92 -13.98
C ILE A 185 15.24 1.35 -12.86
N GLY A 186 14.72 2.02 -11.83
CA GLY A 186 15.45 2.38 -10.62
C GLY A 186 16.04 3.80 -10.61
N LEU A 187 16.24 4.33 -9.41
CA LEU A 187 16.84 5.66 -9.21
C LEU A 187 18.32 5.68 -9.63
N LYS A 188 18.76 6.82 -10.18
CA LYS A 188 20.15 7.03 -10.62
C LYS A 188 21.10 7.25 -9.44
N ILE A 189 21.42 6.18 -8.72
CA ILE A 189 22.30 6.19 -7.54
C ILE A 189 23.71 5.65 -7.82
N GLY A 190 24.02 5.27 -9.06
CA GLY A 190 25.32 4.69 -9.42
C GLY A 190 25.48 3.23 -9.01
N ALA A 191 24.38 2.47 -8.94
CA ALA A 191 24.38 1.06 -8.55
C ALA A 191 25.16 0.17 -9.54
N GLU A 192 25.98 -0.76 -9.03
CA GLU A 192 26.76 -1.71 -9.83
C GLU A 192 26.45 -3.17 -9.46
N THR A 193 26.31 -3.45 -8.17
CA THR A 193 26.02 -4.79 -7.66
C THR A 193 24.52 -5.13 -7.75
N PRO A 194 24.14 -6.42 -7.79
CA PRO A 194 22.73 -6.84 -7.79
C PRO A 194 21.94 -6.26 -6.60
N GLU A 195 22.57 -6.18 -5.43
CA GLU A 195 21.99 -5.63 -4.21
C GLU A 195 21.76 -4.12 -4.31
N GLU A 196 22.74 -3.35 -4.81
CA GLU A 196 22.58 -1.91 -5.04
C GLU A 196 21.52 -1.61 -6.10
N ILE A 197 21.46 -2.43 -7.16
CA ILE A 197 20.43 -2.31 -8.19
C ILE A 197 19.06 -2.56 -7.56
N ALA A 198 18.94 -3.55 -6.68
CA ALA A 198 17.69 -3.78 -5.96
C ALA A 198 17.30 -2.59 -5.07
N VAL A 199 18.24 -1.98 -4.36
CA VAL A 199 17.99 -0.74 -3.60
C VAL A 199 17.50 0.37 -4.53
N SER A 200 18.16 0.57 -5.67
CA SER A 200 17.78 1.57 -6.69
C SER A 200 16.35 1.37 -7.20
N VAL A 201 15.99 0.12 -7.55
CA VAL A 201 14.65 -0.26 -8.03
C VAL A 201 13.59 -0.06 -6.95
N MET A 202 13.83 -0.59 -5.75
CA MET A 202 12.85 -0.47 -4.67
C MET A 202 12.69 0.97 -4.18
N ALA A 203 13.75 1.78 -4.22
CA ALA A 203 13.66 3.20 -3.91
C ALA A 203 12.80 3.96 -4.94
N GLU A 204 12.89 3.63 -6.23
CA GLU A 204 12.01 4.20 -7.26
C GLU A 204 10.55 3.77 -7.03
N ILE A 205 10.31 2.49 -6.76
CA ILE A 205 8.98 1.96 -6.44
C ILE A 205 8.38 2.68 -5.22
N ILE A 206 9.16 2.87 -4.15
CA ILE A 206 8.73 3.62 -2.96
C ILE A 206 8.42 5.08 -3.31
N GLN A 207 9.26 5.72 -4.14
CA GLN A 207 9.03 7.09 -4.59
C GLN A 207 7.71 7.20 -5.36
N VAL A 208 7.48 6.34 -6.34
CA VAL A 208 6.25 6.33 -7.16
C VAL A 208 5.03 6.04 -6.28
N LYS A 209 5.11 5.04 -5.40
CA LYS A 209 4.04 4.70 -4.44
C LYS A 209 3.70 5.90 -3.57
N SER A 210 4.71 6.63 -3.09
CA SER A 210 4.55 7.83 -2.29
C SER A 210 3.92 9.00 -3.06
N THR A 211 4.24 9.15 -4.35
CA THR A 211 3.68 10.22 -5.20
C THR A 211 2.26 9.92 -5.68
N GLN A 212 1.94 8.68 -6.07
CA GLN A 212 0.57 8.27 -6.44
C GLN A 212 -0.40 8.47 -5.27
N ASN A 213 0.08 8.12 -4.07
CA ASN A 213 -0.63 8.39 -2.83
C ASN A 213 -0.88 9.89 -2.57
N LYS A 214 -0.17 10.83 -3.21
CA LYS A 214 -0.46 12.27 -3.08
C LYS A 214 -1.48 12.76 -4.10
N SER A 215 -1.50 12.20 -5.32
CA SER A 215 -2.41 12.61 -6.40
C SER A 215 -3.83 12.04 -6.25
N ASP A 216 -3.99 10.88 -5.59
CA ASP A 216 -5.30 10.23 -5.41
C ASP A 216 -6.07 10.65 -4.14
N GLY A 217 -5.71 11.80 -3.54
CA GLY A 217 -6.44 12.34 -2.38
C GLY A 217 -5.73 12.18 -1.03
N GLY A 218 -4.42 11.93 -1.03
CA GLY A 218 -3.63 11.82 0.20
C GLY A 218 -3.36 10.36 0.56
N LYS A 219 -2.31 10.13 1.34
CA LYS A 219 -1.85 8.79 1.73
C LYS A 219 -3.07 7.96 2.19
N THR A 220 -3.23 6.75 1.66
CA THR A 220 -4.26 5.84 2.17
C THR A 220 -3.56 4.57 2.63
N GLY A 221 -3.45 4.42 3.94
CA GLY A 221 -3.11 3.14 4.53
C GLY A 221 -4.32 2.24 4.36
N GLY A 222 -4.14 1.09 3.70
CA GLY A 222 -5.14 0.03 3.78
C GLY A 222 -5.28 -0.49 5.21
N TYR A 223 -6.25 -1.36 5.42
CA TYR A 223 -6.33 -2.14 6.64
C TYR A 223 -5.40 -3.34 6.48
N SER A 224 -4.44 -3.52 7.40
CA SER A 224 -3.64 -4.74 7.40
C SER A 224 -4.53 -5.95 7.68
N GLU A 225 -4.11 -7.13 7.21
CA GLU A 225 -4.82 -8.38 7.48
C GLU A 225 -4.95 -8.64 8.99
N GLU A 226 -3.93 -8.24 9.77
CA GLU A 226 -3.93 -8.30 11.23
C GLU A 226 -4.99 -7.37 11.85
N ILE A 227 -5.12 -6.12 11.38
CA ILE A 227 -6.18 -5.20 11.83
C ILE A 227 -7.57 -5.79 11.54
N ILE A 228 -7.83 -6.22 10.29
CA ILE A 228 -9.15 -6.75 9.92
C ILE A 228 -9.47 -7.99 10.75
N SER A 229 -8.51 -8.90 10.89
CA SER A 229 -8.71 -10.15 11.64
C SER A 229 -8.96 -9.88 13.12
N CYS A 230 -8.25 -8.92 13.71
CA CYS A 230 -8.45 -8.53 15.11
C CYS A 230 -9.82 -7.85 15.33
N ILE A 231 -10.24 -6.93 14.45
CA ILE A 231 -11.56 -6.28 14.54
C ILE A 231 -12.68 -7.31 14.41
N LEU A 232 -12.57 -8.25 13.46
CA LEU A 232 -13.57 -9.29 13.21
C LEU A 232 -13.48 -10.48 14.18
N ASN A 233 -12.53 -10.48 15.12
CA ASN A 233 -12.18 -11.61 15.99
C ASN A 233 -11.95 -12.94 15.20
N ALA A 234 -11.44 -12.83 13.97
CA ALA A 234 -11.22 -13.96 13.07
C ALA A 234 -9.80 -14.52 13.25
N GLY A 235 -9.57 -15.31 14.30
CA GLY A 235 -8.27 -15.97 14.53
C GLY A 235 -8.20 -16.80 15.82
N ASN A 236 -8.39 -18.12 15.67
CA ASN A 236 -8.03 -19.25 16.55
C ASN A 236 -8.41 -19.23 18.06
N SER A 237 -9.49 -19.97 18.33
CA SER A 237 -9.55 -21.10 19.28
C SER A 237 -8.68 -21.04 20.55
N GLY A 238 -9.36 -20.76 21.67
CA GLY A 238 -8.93 -21.16 23.01
C GLY A 238 -8.05 -20.12 23.70
N GLU A 239 -8.64 -19.41 24.67
CA GLU A 239 -8.00 -18.38 25.51
C GLU A 239 -7.93 -16.97 24.91
N ASP A 240 -9.04 -16.41 24.42
CA ASP A 240 -9.17 -14.95 24.35
C ASP A 240 -9.90 -14.45 25.62
N PRO A 241 -9.21 -13.76 26.55
CA PRO A 241 -9.80 -13.35 27.81
C PRO A 241 -10.73 -12.16 27.60
N ALA A 242 -12.04 -12.43 27.54
CA ALA A 242 -13.11 -11.45 27.35
C ALA A 242 -13.04 -10.68 26.02
N GLU A 243 -14.20 -10.17 25.59
CA GLU A 243 -14.35 -9.34 24.39
C GLU A 243 -13.69 -7.97 24.62
N LEU A 244 -12.36 -7.93 24.58
CA LEU A 244 -11.58 -6.72 24.86
C LEU A 244 -12.00 -5.60 23.91
N GLN A 245 -12.15 -4.40 24.48
CA GLN A 245 -12.49 -3.22 23.70
C GLN A 245 -11.33 -2.83 22.77
N LYS A 246 -11.69 -2.31 21.59
CA LYS A 246 -10.75 -1.94 20.55
C LYS A 246 -11.06 -0.54 20.04
N VAL A 247 -10.02 0.23 19.74
CA VAL A 247 -10.13 1.56 19.14
C VAL A 247 -9.19 1.61 17.95
N LEU A 248 -9.71 1.95 16.78
CA LEU A 248 -8.92 2.20 15.60
C LEU A 248 -8.55 3.69 15.55
N ALA A 249 -7.26 3.98 15.41
CA ALA A 249 -6.74 5.31 15.18
C ALA A 249 -6.38 5.47 13.71
N THR A 250 -6.87 6.52 13.04
CA THR A 250 -6.53 6.85 11.65
C THR A 250 -6.08 8.30 11.54
N ILE A 251 -4.91 8.58 10.97
CA ILE A 251 -4.50 9.96 10.65
C ILE A 251 -5.39 10.49 9.53
N ILE A 252 -6.18 11.53 9.78
CA ILE A 252 -7.08 12.13 8.77
C ILE A 252 -6.55 13.45 8.20
N SER A 253 -5.63 14.11 8.91
CA SER A 253 -5.01 15.37 8.48
C SER A 253 -3.59 15.48 8.99
N ARG A 254 -2.74 16.17 8.22
CA ARG A 254 -1.35 16.44 8.58
C ARG A 254 -0.92 17.80 8.04
N LYS A 255 -0.30 18.61 8.91
CA LYS A 255 0.40 19.85 8.56
C LYS A 255 1.84 19.78 9.07
N GLY A 256 2.81 20.20 8.27
CA GLY A 256 4.23 20.18 8.63
C GLY A 256 4.87 18.78 8.68
N SER A 257 5.90 18.65 9.51
CA SER A 257 6.78 17.47 9.58
C SER A 257 6.28 16.46 10.60
N ALA A 258 5.31 15.63 10.20
CA ALA A 258 4.87 14.46 10.97
C ALA A 258 5.47 13.14 10.42
N PRO A 259 5.59 12.07 11.23
CA PRO A 259 6.29 10.84 10.86
C PRO A 259 5.56 10.03 9.77
N ARG A 260 4.25 9.79 9.92
CA ARG A 260 3.41 9.13 8.91
C ARG A 260 2.54 10.15 8.18
N GLY A 261 1.65 9.72 7.29
CA GLY A 261 0.67 10.66 6.74
C GLY A 261 -0.73 10.09 6.80
N VAL A 262 -1.62 10.80 6.13
CA VAL A 262 -3.06 10.53 6.10
C VAL A 262 -3.35 9.04 5.80
N GLY A 263 -4.48 8.54 6.29
CA GLY A 263 -4.93 7.15 6.14
C GLY A 263 -4.10 6.10 6.87
N THR A 264 -2.97 6.45 7.50
CA THR A 264 -2.21 5.47 8.31
C THR A 264 -3.04 5.09 9.53
N LYS A 265 -3.11 3.78 9.80
CA LYS A 265 -3.94 3.21 10.87
C LYS A 265 -3.10 2.53 11.94
N MET A 266 -3.64 2.49 13.15
CA MET A 266 -3.14 1.71 14.27
C MET A 266 -4.34 1.24 15.09
N LEU A 267 -4.41 -0.04 15.42
CA LEU A 267 -5.44 -0.59 16.30
C LEU A 267 -4.89 -0.66 17.72
N ILE A 268 -5.63 -0.13 18.69
CA ILE A 268 -5.31 -0.17 20.11
C ILE A 268 -6.29 -1.13 20.80
N ILE A 269 -5.76 -2.03 21.63
CA ILE A 269 -6.53 -3.02 22.39
C ILE A 269 -6.54 -2.60 23.87
N GLU A 270 -7.62 -2.88 24.59
CA GLU A 270 -7.82 -2.50 26.00
C GLU A 270 -6.69 -2.91 26.95
N ASP A 271 -6.00 -4.01 26.65
CA ASP A 271 -4.85 -4.52 27.41
C ASP A 271 -3.52 -3.79 27.10
N GLY A 272 -3.54 -2.81 26.19
CA GLY A 272 -2.41 -1.99 25.81
C GLY A 272 -1.62 -2.50 24.60
N ARG A 273 -1.96 -3.66 24.03
CA ARG A 273 -1.37 -4.11 22.77
C ARG A 273 -1.79 -3.19 21.61
N THR A 274 -0.91 -3.06 20.62
CA THR A 274 -1.17 -2.31 19.38
C THR A 274 -0.85 -3.15 18.15
N ILE A 275 -1.63 -2.97 17.09
CA ILE A 275 -1.36 -3.50 15.74
C ILE A 275 -1.13 -2.32 14.81
N ASP A 276 -0.08 -2.41 13.97
CA ASP A 276 0.46 -1.31 13.16
C ASP A 276 0.90 -0.07 13.99
N THR A 277 1.27 1.02 13.31
CA THR A 277 1.78 2.26 13.93
C THR A 277 1.44 3.49 13.11
N ILE A 278 1.05 4.57 13.79
CA ILE A 278 0.85 5.91 13.18
C ILE A 278 2.11 6.79 13.22
N GLY A 279 3.26 6.25 13.64
CA GLY A 279 4.55 6.90 13.45
C GLY A 279 5.47 6.99 14.67
N GLY A 280 5.14 6.32 15.78
CA GLY A 280 5.94 6.29 17.00
C GLY A 280 6.03 7.64 17.73
N GLY A 281 6.73 7.64 18.88
CA GLY A 281 7.03 8.84 19.66
C GLY A 281 5.82 9.42 20.42
N CYS A 282 5.85 10.73 20.67
CA CYS A 282 4.84 11.44 21.47
C CYS A 282 3.41 11.31 20.91
N ILE A 283 3.22 11.41 19.58
CA ILE A 283 1.89 11.24 18.96
C ILE A 283 1.31 9.88 19.34
N GLU A 284 2.08 8.82 19.17
CA GLU A 284 1.59 7.46 19.39
C GLU A 284 1.20 7.25 20.85
N SER A 285 2.03 7.73 21.79
CA SER A 285 1.74 7.66 23.23
C SER A 285 0.46 8.40 23.61
N GLU A 286 0.29 9.64 23.15
CA GLU A 286 -0.89 10.46 23.45
C GLU A 286 -2.18 9.83 22.89
N ILE A 287 -2.09 9.30 21.66
CA ILE A 287 -3.22 8.64 21.00
C ILE A 287 -3.60 7.33 21.70
N ILE A 288 -2.62 6.51 22.14
CA ILE A 288 -2.88 5.30 22.93
C ILE A 288 -3.58 5.66 24.25
N GLN A 289 -3.11 6.71 24.95
CA GLN A 289 -3.75 7.13 26.21
C GLN A 289 -5.20 7.59 26.00
N LYS A 290 -5.45 8.40 24.96
CA LYS A 290 -6.80 8.85 24.61
C LYS A 290 -7.72 7.69 24.21
N ALA A 291 -7.21 6.71 23.46
CA ALA A 291 -7.94 5.50 23.10
C ALA A 291 -8.30 4.65 24.33
N LEU A 292 -7.35 4.40 25.23
CA LEU A 292 -7.60 3.65 26.47
C LEU A 292 -8.59 4.38 27.40
N LEU A 293 -8.53 5.71 27.47
CA LEU A 293 -9.51 6.51 28.22
C LEU A 293 -10.91 6.42 27.58
N MET A 294 -10.98 6.46 26.25
CA MET A 294 -12.23 6.33 25.49
C MET A 294 -12.92 4.99 25.75
N MET A 295 -12.16 3.91 25.87
CA MET A 295 -12.66 2.57 26.26
C MET A 295 -13.22 2.57 27.69
N ARG A 296 -12.46 3.12 28.65
CA ARG A 296 -12.77 3.06 30.09
C ARG A 296 -13.84 4.05 30.55
N THR A 297 -14.21 5.03 29.74
CA THR A 297 -15.17 6.08 30.09
C THR A 297 -16.44 6.00 29.25
N LYS A 298 -17.48 6.74 29.64
CA LYS A 298 -18.68 6.95 28.81
C LYS A 298 -18.45 7.96 27.68
N ALA A 299 -17.21 8.06 27.18
CA ALA A 299 -16.89 8.90 26.04
C ALA A 299 -17.60 8.36 24.78
N PRO A 300 -17.94 9.24 23.81
CA PRO A 300 -18.50 8.83 22.54
C PRO A 300 -17.66 7.76 21.84
N ASP A 301 -18.30 6.96 20.99
CA ASP A 301 -17.63 5.90 20.22
C ASP A 301 -16.84 6.43 19.02
N PHE A 302 -16.87 7.75 18.79
CA PHE A 302 -16.11 8.46 17.77
C PHE A 302 -15.59 9.80 18.31
N GLN A 303 -14.33 10.12 18.03
CA GLN A 303 -13.75 11.43 18.33
C GLN A 303 -12.57 11.76 17.42
N ILE A 304 -12.32 13.06 17.17
CA ILE A 304 -11.14 13.54 16.45
C ILE A 304 -10.19 14.19 17.44
N CYS A 305 -8.96 13.70 17.48
CA CYS A 305 -7.89 14.17 18.35
C CYS A 305 -6.87 14.95 17.53
N ARG A 306 -6.68 16.23 17.87
CA ARG A 306 -5.56 17.02 17.36
C ARG A 306 -4.35 16.81 18.27
N VAL A 307 -3.21 16.47 17.68
CA VAL A 307 -1.91 16.40 18.34
C VAL A 307 -0.97 17.41 17.69
N ASP A 308 -0.43 18.31 18.50
CA ASP A 308 0.42 19.41 18.06
C ASP A 308 1.83 19.24 18.62
N MET A 309 2.78 18.84 17.76
CA MET A 309 4.18 18.64 18.16
C MET A 309 5.00 19.93 18.01
N THR A 310 4.37 21.07 17.71
CA THR A 310 5.06 22.38 17.59
C THR A 310 5.04 23.18 18.88
N ALA A 311 4.20 22.81 19.85
CA ALA A 311 4.16 23.43 21.17
C ALA A 311 5.34 22.93 22.03
N GLY A 312 5.80 23.78 22.96
CA GLY A 312 7.10 23.72 23.65
C GLY A 312 7.44 22.48 24.50
N GLU A 313 6.69 21.39 24.42
CA GLU A 313 7.02 20.10 25.05
C GLU A 313 8.06 19.30 24.25
N ALA A 314 8.24 19.61 22.96
CA ALA A 314 9.24 18.96 22.11
C ALA A 314 10.70 19.35 22.43
N GLU A 315 10.92 20.56 22.98
CA GLU A 315 12.24 21.02 23.42
C GLU A 315 12.72 20.30 24.69
N ASP A 316 11.82 20.01 25.63
CA ASP A 316 12.14 19.36 26.90
C ASP A 316 12.39 17.84 26.77
N GLU A 317 11.77 17.18 25.77
CA GLU A 317 11.99 15.75 25.48
C GLU A 317 13.03 15.50 24.36
N GLY A 318 13.66 16.54 23.82
CA GLY A 318 14.73 16.43 22.81
C GLY A 318 14.28 15.96 21.42
N MET A 319 13.00 16.13 21.07
CA MET A 319 12.40 15.67 19.80
C MET A 319 12.25 16.82 18.79
N VAL A 320 12.54 16.55 17.51
CA VAL A 320 12.58 17.57 16.41
C VAL A 320 11.51 17.31 15.33
N CYS A 321 10.32 16.85 15.71
CA CYS A 321 9.22 16.64 14.76
C CYS A 321 8.21 17.80 14.84
N GLY A 322 8.39 18.86 14.03
CA GLY A 322 7.55 20.07 14.07
C GLY A 322 6.29 20.00 13.19
N GLY A 323 5.29 19.19 13.56
CA GLY A 323 4.05 19.04 12.78
C GLY A 323 2.79 18.92 13.63
N VAL A 324 1.64 19.10 12.99
CA VAL A 324 0.31 18.91 13.58
C VAL A 324 -0.41 17.79 12.84
N VAL A 325 -1.04 16.88 13.57
CA VAL A 325 -1.86 15.81 13.00
C VAL A 325 -3.25 15.82 13.64
N GLU A 326 -4.25 15.46 12.85
CA GLU A 326 -5.59 15.13 13.35
C GLU A 326 -5.78 13.63 13.17
N VAL A 327 -6.16 12.96 14.25
CA VAL A 327 -6.32 11.52 14.33
C VAL A 327 -7.75 11.21 14.71
N MET A 328 -8.44 10.50 13.82
CA MET A 328 -9.76 9.94 14.07
C MET A 328 -9.63 8.70 14.96
N LEU A 329 -10.36 8.68 16.07
CA LEU A 329 -10.50 7.54 16.97
C LEU A 329 -11.92 7.02 16.92
N GLU A 330 -12.06 5.72 16.70
CA GLU A 330 -13.34 5.03 16.57
C GLU A 330 -13.29 3.72 17.35
N LYS A 331 -14.29 3.44 18.19
CA LYS A 331 -14.44 2.11 18.79
C LYS A 331 -14.91 1.14 17.71
N VAL A 332 -14.33 -0.05 17.69
CA VAL A 332 -14.54 -1.05 16.63
C VAL A 332 -14.87 -2.43 17.20
#